data_AF-A0A8J4U4H8-F1
#
_entry.id   AF-A0A8J4U4H8-F1
#
_cell.length_a   1.000
_cell.length_b   1.000
_cell.length_c   1.000
_cell.angle_alpha   90.00
_cell.angle_beta   90.00
_cell.angle_gamma   90.00
#
_symmetry.space_group_name_H-M   'P 1'
#
loop_
_entity.id
_entity.type
_entity.pdbx_description
1 polymer ?
#
loop_
_entity_poly.entity_id
_entity_poly.type
_entity_poly.pdbx_seq_one_letter_code
_entity_poly.pdbx_strand_id
1 'polypeptide(L)'
;MGANEHQVCIGNEAVWGRESADSEEALLGMDLVRLALERADTAEKALNVIVELLENYGQGGNCMEDDCTFTYHNSFLICDRTEAWVLETSGKYWAAERVENGYRNISNQYSITTKIDKEHPRMREYAREQGWWDGKVAFSFAEVYSFMTTARIEAAGGRYCEGRRLLEKSKGHITAETMMNILRDKESGINMEGMFMTTGSMVSVLPKDQSLPGVHYFTATPDPERSVFKPFIFVADIKPLNHTCSPCFGEDDPVKKKPRFQTKPDRKHPLFIKHDVVAAIIDSTR
;
A
#
# COMPACT_ATOMS: atom_id res chain seq x y z
N MET A 1 2.25 1.32 -4.07
CA MET A 1 2.30 2.77 -3.69
C MET A 1 2.62 3.63 -4.90
N GLY A 2 2.24 4.91 -4.88
CA GLY A 2 2.57 5.89 -5.91
C GLY A 2 2.11 7.31 -5.54
N ALA A 3 2.40 8.27 -6.42
CA ALA A 3 1.90 9.64 -6.35
C ALA A 3 1.53 10.14 -7.75
N ASN A 4 0.77 11.24 -7.83
CA ASN A 4 0.40 11.89 -9.09
C ASN A 4 0.78 13.39 -9.11
N GLU A 5 0.56 14.03 -10.26
CA GLU A 5 0.85 15.44 -10.51
C GLU A 5 0.11 16.39 -9.56
N HIS A 6 -1.06 15.96 -9.07
CA HIS A 6 -1.87 16.67 -8.08
C HIS A 6 -1.37 16.50 -6.64
N GLN A 7 -0.23 15.82 -6.45
CA GLN A 7 0.40 15.61 -5.14
C GLN A 7 -0.41 14.70 -4.22
N VAL A 8 -1.32 13.89 -4.79
CA VAL A 8 -1.97 12.79 -4.08
C VAL A 8 -0.97 11.64 -4.02
N CYS A 9 -0.80 11.07 -2.82
CA CYS A 9 0.04 9.90 -2.57
C CYS A 9 -0.81 8.76 -2.00
N ILE A 10 -0.60 7.54 -2.50
CA ILE A 10 -1.33 6.36 -2.02
C ILE A 10 -0.35 5.21 -1.82
N GLY A 11 -0.41 4.56 -0.65
CA GLY A 11 0.19 3.26 -0.37
C GLY A 11 -0.89 2.28 0.09
N ASN A 12 -0.69 0.98 -0.15
CA ASN A 12 -1.57 -0.05 0.39
C ASN A 12 -0.73 -1.21 0.94
N GLU A 13 -1.36 -2.00 1.80
CA GLU A 13 -0.79 -3.20 2.39
C GLU A 13 -1.86 -4.29 2.51
N ALA A 14 -1.43 -5.55 2.47
CA ALA A 14 -2.31 -6.71 2.57
C ALA A 14 -2.85 -6.90 3.99
N VAL A 15 -4.16 -7.07 4.15
CA VAL A 15 -4.81 -7.37 5.43
C VAL A 15 -5.73 -8.59 5.31
N TRP A 16 -5.91 -9.29 6.42
CA TRP A 16 -6.76 -10.46 6.53
C TRP A 16 -7.67 -10.32 7.74
N GLY A 17 -8.91 -10.77 7.58
CA GLY A 17 -9.92 -10.72 8.62
C GLY A 17 -10.99 -11.76 8.41
N ARG A 18 -12.05 -11.71 9.22
CA ARG A 18 -13.13 -12.71 9.25
C ARG A 18 -13.76 -12.95 7.88
N GLU A 19 -13.86 -11.89 7.07
CA GLU A 19 -14.24 -12.02 5.67
C GLU A 19 -13.08 -12.61 4.86
N SER A 20 -13.31 -13.73 4.20
CA SER A 20 -12.33 -14.35 3.32
C SER A 20 -12.10 -13.50 2.06
N ALA A 21 -10.84 -13.34 1.67
CA ALA A 21 -10.50 -12.71 0.39
C ALA A 21 -10.74 -13.67 -0.78
N ASP A 22 -11.46 -13.20 -1.78
CA ASP A 22 -11.87 -13.99 -2.95
C ASP A 22 -10.70 -14.22 -3.93
N SER A 23 -10.63 -15.43 -4.50
CA SER A 23 -9.70 -15.79 -5.56
C SER A 23 -10.22 -15.49 -6.97
N GLU A 24 -11.51 -15.18 -7.11
CA GLU A 24 -12.10 -14.78 -8.38
C GLU A 24 -11.48 -13.49 -8.91
N GLU A 25 -11.36 -13.38 -10.25
CA GLU A 25 -10.76 -12.21 -10.89
C GLU A 25 -11.56 -10.92 -10.59
N ALA A 26 -10.96 -10.02 -9.82
CA ALA A 26 -11.48 -8.70 -9.50
C ALA A 26 -10.32 -7.68 -9.46
N LEU A 27 -10.55 -6.47 -8.95
CA LEU A 27 -9.49 -5.47 -8.82
C LEU A 27 -8.53 -5.85 -7.68
N LEU A 28 -7.23 -5.88 -7.97
CA LEU A 28 -6.22 -6.02 -6.93
C LEU A 28 -6.05 -4.69 -6.18
N GLY A 29 -5.49 -4.73 -4.97
CA GLY A 29 -5.13 -3.52 -4.22
C GLY A 29 -4.28 -2.55 -5.02
N MET A 30 -3.32 -3.08 -5.77
CA MET A 30 -2.45 -2.28 -6.64
C MET A 30 -3.20 -1.66 -7.84
N ASP A 31 -4.25 -2.31 -8.35
CA ASP A 31 -5.12 -1.71 -9.36
C ASP A 31 -5.91 -0.55 -8.79
N LEU A 32 -6.47 -0.70 -7.58
CA LEU A 32 -7.18 0.37 -6.88
C LEU A 32 -6.26 1.59 -6.65
N VAL A 33 -5.01 1.37 -6.20
CA VAL A 33 -4.01 2.43 -6.06
C VAL A 33 -3.78 3.17 -7.39
N ARG A 34 -3.54 2.42 -8.48
CA ARG A 34 -3.24 3.00 -9.80
C ARG A 34 -4.44 3.78 -10.35
N LEU A 35 -5.63 3.19 -10.30
CA LEU A 35 -6.84 3.79 -10.84
C LEU A 35 -7.29 5.03 -10.05
N ALA A 36 -7.06 5.06 -8.73
CA ALA A 36 -7.32 6.21 -7.89
C ALA A 36 -6.35 7.37 -8.19
N LEU A 37 -5.04 7.08 -8.28
CA LEU A 37 -4.04 8.09 -8.65
C LEU A 37 -4.28 8.68 -10.05
N GLU A 38 -4.80 7.89 -10.98
CA GLU A 38 -5.16 8.35 -12.34
C GLU A 38 -6.35 9.34 -12.34
N ARG A 39 -7.29 9.21 -11.37
CA ARG A 39 -8.59 9.90 -11.41
C ARG A 39 -8.75 11.02 -10.39
N ALA A 40 -7.91 11.06 -9.36
CA ALA A 40 -8.07 11.93 -8.22
C ALA A 40 -7.06 13.07 -8.15
N ASP A 41 -7.54 14.25 -7.77
CA ASP A 41 -6.75 15.46 -7.52
C ASP A 41 -6.69 15.83 -6.02
N THR A 42 -7.34 15.05 -5.15
CA THR A 42 -7.32 15.17 -3.68
C THR A 42 -7.34 13.78 -3.03
N ALA A 43 -6.90 13.70 -1.78
CA ALA A 43 -6.91 12.48 -0.99
C ALA A 43 -8.34 11.97 -0.76
N GLU A 44 -9.29 12.84 -0.41
CA GLU A 44 -10.69 12.45 -0.25
C GLU A 44 -11.30 11.92 -1.56
N LYS A 45 -11.00 12.54 -2.71
CA LYS A 45 -11.47 12.02 -4.00
C LYS A 45 -10.83 10.68 -4.35
N ALA A 46 -9.56 10.47 -4.01
CA ALA A 46 -8.91 9.17 -4.19
C ALA A 46 -9.59 8.07 -3.36
N LEU A 47 -9.92 8.36 -2.10
CA LEU A 47 -10.72 7.47 -1.26
C LEU A 47 -12.07 7.15 -1.93
N ASN A 48 -12.80 8.16 -2.40
CA ASN A 48 -14.09 7.97 -3.07
C ASN A 48 -13.95 7.08 -4.33
N VAL A 49 -12.94 7.31 -5.16
CA VAL A 49 -12.66 6.47 -6.33
C VAL A 49 -12.41 5.02 -5.92
N ILE A 50 -11.61 4.77 -4.87
CA ILE A 50 -11.33 3.40 -4.41
C ILE A 50 -12.64 2.70 -4.00
N VAL A 51 -13.50 3.36 -3.21
CA VAL A 51 -14.72 2.72 -2.71
C VAL A 51 -15.79 2.56 -3.79
N GLU A 52 -15.84 3.47 -4.77
CA GLU A 52 -16.71 3.32 -5.97
C GLU A 52 -16.25 2.14 -6.84
N LEU A 53 -14.94 1.98 -7.04
CA LEU A 53 -14.39 0.84 -7.78
C LEU A 53 -14.62 -0.47 -7.03
N LEU A 54 -14.47 -0.47 -5.71
CA LEU A 54 -14.75 -1.62 -4.86
C LEU A 54 -16.22 -2.05 -4.95
N GLU A 55 -17.16 -1.10 -4.94
CA GLU A 55 -18.59 -1.39 -5.06
C GLU A 55 -18.95 -1.97 -6.44
N ASN A 56 -18.38 -1.40 -7.51
CA ASN A 56 -18.73 -1.78 -8.89
C ASN A 56 -18.02 -3.05 -9.38
N TYR A 57 -16.80 -3.30 -8.93
CA TYR A 57 -15.91 -4.34 -9.50
C TYR A 57 -15.36 -5.31 -8.45
N GLY A 58 -15.62 -5.07 -7.16
CA GLY A 58 -15.08 -5.88 -6.08
C GLY A 58 -13.57 -5.76 -5.91
N GLN A 59 -13.04 -6.57 -5.00
CA GLN A 59 -11.61 -6.79 -4.84
C GLN A 59 -11.35 -8.29 -4.65
N GLY A 60 -10.22 -8.78 -5.16
CA GLY A 60 -9.91 -10.19 -5.15
C GLY A 60 -8.91 -10.56 -6.24
N GLY A 61 -8.76 -11.86 -6.47
CA GLY A 61 -7.84 -12.40 -7.47
C GLY A 61 -6.46 -12.72 -6.89
N ASN A 62 -5.71 -13.56 -7.61
CA ASN A 62 -4.40 -13.98 -7.18
C ASN A 62 -3.39 -12.82 -7.26
N CYS A 63 -2.76 -12.49 -6.14
CA CYS A 63 -1.73 -11.46 -6.05
C CYS A 63 -0.30 -12.01 -6.29
N MET A 64 -0.19 -13.26 -6.71
CA MET A 64 1.07 -13.94 -7.05
C MET A 64 1.08 -14.32 -8.54
N GLU A 65 2.26 -14.27 -9.17
CA GLU A 65 2.42 -14.70 -10.57
C GLU A 65 2.56 -16.22 -10.70
N ASP A 66 2.96 -16.91 -9.64
CA ASP A 66 3.16 -18.36 -9.53
C ASP A 66 1.88 -19.12 -9.18
N ASP A 67 1.97 -20.46 -9.15
CA ASP A 67 0.79 -21.34 -9.02
C ASP A 67 0.23 -21.37 -7.58
N CYS A 68 0.88 -20.68 -6.65
CA CYS A 68 0.37 -20.46 -5.31
C CYS A 68 -0.70 -19.36 -5.31
N THR A 69 -1.80 -19.59 -4.62
CA THR A 69 -2.84 -18.58 -4.41
C THR A 69 -2.49 -17.69 -3.21
N PHE A 70 -2.42 -16.38 -3.44
CA PHE A 70 -2.26 -15.38 -2.39
C PHE A 70 -3.30 -14.28 -2.58
N THR A 71 -4.33 -14.31 -1.74
CA THR A 71 -5.43 -13.33 -1.76
C THR A 71 -5.43 -12.55 -0.44
N TYR A 72 -5.85 -11.30 -0.49
CA TYR A 72 -5.96 -10.41 0.67
C TYR A 72 -6.95 -9.28 0.41
N HIS A 73 -7.42 -8.65 1.49
CA HIS A 73 -8.06 -7.33 1.43
C HIS A 73 -7.03 -6.24 1.69
N ASN A 74 -7.43 -4.98 1.57
CA ASN A 74 -6.50 -3.87 1.58
C ASN A 74 -6.70 -2.90 2.74
N SER A 75 -5.59 -2.44 3.30
CA SER A 75 -5.47 -1.21 4.08
C SER A 75 -4.69 -0.19 3.26
N PHE A 76 -5.17 1.04 3.17
CA PHE A 76 -4.58 2.12 2.37
C PHE A 76 -4.19 3.30 3.26
N LEU A 77 -3.03 3.89 2.97
CA LEU A 77 -2.68 5.24 3.37
C LEU A 77 -2.85 6.16 2.16
N ILE A 78 -3.68 7.19 2.31
CA ILE A 78 -4.00 8.15 1.26
C ILE A 78 -3.73 9.54 1.81
N CYS A 79 -2.93 10.36 1.14
CA CYS A 79 -2.72 11.74 1.57
C CYS A 79 -2.48 12.71 0.42
N ASP A 80 -2.71 13.98 0.69
CA ASP A 80 -2.31 15.11 -0.13
C ASP A 80 -1.69 16.21 0.76
N ARG A 81 -1.58 17.44 0.26
CA ARG A 81 -1.00 18.58 1.00
C ARG A 81 -1.81 19.02 2.22
N THR A 82 -3.08 18.63 2.30
CA THR A 82 -4.08 19.20 3.22
C THR A 82 -4.67 18.17 4.16
N GLU A 83 -4.74 16.91 3.75
CA GLU A 83 -5.37 15.85 4.53
C GLU A 83 -4.75 14.48 4.28
N ALA A 84 -5.03 13.56 5.21
CA ALA A 84 -4.62 12.18 5.15
C ALA A 84 -5.70 11.27 5.70
N TRP A 85 -5.80 10.08 5.12
CA TRP A 85 -6.82 9.08 5.39
C TRP A 85 -6.19 7.70 5.51
N VAL A 86 -6.71 6.91 6.46
CA VAL A 86 -6.59 5.46 6.45
C VAL A 86 -7.90 4.90 5.92
N LEU A 87 -7.84 4.02 4.93
CA LEU A 87 -9.01 3.28 4.42
C LEU A 87 -8.75 1.79 4.58
N GLU A 88 -9.62 1.08 5.27
CA GLU A 88 -9.52 -0.38 5.44
C GLU A 88 -10.75 -1.06 4.86
N THR A 89 -10.52 -2.14 4.11
CA THR A 89 -11.54 -2.85 3.36
C THR A 89 -11.66 -4.30 3.83
N SER A 90 -12.86 -4.86 3.79
CA SER A 90 -13.18 -6.26 4.10
C SER A 90 -14.30 -6.74 3.18
N GLY A 91 -13.96 -7.50 2.14
CA GLY A 91 -14.86 -7.75 1.01
C GLY A 91 -15.26 -6.42 0.37
N LYS A 92 -16.55 -6.17 0.19
CA LYS A 92 -17.05 -4.85 -0.26
C LYS A 92 -17.21 -3.81 0.85
N TYR A 93 -17.13 -4.23 2.11
CA TYR A 93 -17.31 -3.32 3.25
C TYR A 93 -16.03 -2.57 3.55
N TRP A 94 -16.14 -1.36 4.07
CA TRP A 94 -14.98 -0.54 4.35
C TRP A 94 -15.26 0.49 5.44
N ALA A 95 -14.20 0.90 6.12
CA ALA A 95 -14.18 2.02 7.06
C ALA A 95 -13.00 2.94 6.72
N ALA A 96 -13.16 4.23 6.95
CA ALA A 96 -12.10 5.22 6.78
C ALA A 96 -11.99 6.16 7.98
N GLU A 97 -10.75 6.43 8.36
CA GLU A 97 -10.36 7.30 9.47
C GLU A 97 -9.58 8.49 8.91
N ARG A 98 -9.99 9.71 9.24
CA ARG A 98 -9.26 10.93 8.90
C ARG A 98 -8.16 11.16 9.93
N VAL A 99 -6.93 11.30 9.45
CA VAL A 99 -5.76 11.61 10.29
C VAL A 99 -5.69 13.12 10.49
N GLU A 100 -6.10 13.59 11.67
CA GLU A 100 -6.21 15.03 11.95
C GLU A 100 -4.86 15.65 12.30
N ASN A 101 -4.03 14.95 13.07
CA ASN A 101 -2.75 15.46 13.58
C ASN A 101 -1.76 14.33 13.87
N GLY A 102 -0.48 14.67 13.92
CA GLY A 102 0.58 13.75 14.33
C GLY A 102 1.01 12.80 13.23
N TYR A 103 1.10 11.52 13.54
CA TYR A 103 1.55 10.47 12.63
C TYR A 103 0.60 9.28 12.69
N ARG A 104 0.56 8.50 11.62
CA ARG A 104 -0.19 7.25 11.52
C ARG A 104 0.61 6.25 10.70
N ASN A 105 0.63 5.00 11.13
CA ASN A 105 1.17 3.89 10.35
C ASN A 105 0.12 2.78 10.24
N ILE A 106 0.28 1.93 9.24
CA ILE A 106 -0.47 0.68 9.07
C ILE A 106 0.52 -0.48 8.90
N SER A 107 0.02 -1.70 9.01
CA SER A 107 0.73 -2.95 8.76
C SER A 107 -0.29 -3.98 8.30
N ASN A 108 0.07 -5.26 8.24
CA ASN A 108 -0.81 -6.34 7.80
C ASN A 108 -1.87 -6.77 8.84
N GLN A 109 -2.56 -5.79 9.42
CA GLN A 109 -3.68 -5.95 10.34
C GLN A 109 -4.62 -4.73 10.21
N TYR A 110 -5.90 -4.92 10.53
CA TYR A 110 -6.81 -3.78 10.68
C TYR A 110 -6.42 -2.93 11.90
N SER A 111 -6.61 -1.63 11.76
CA SER A 111 -6.14 -0.63 12.72
C SER A 111 -7.15 0.47 12.99
N ILE A 112 -8.18 0.64 12.15
CA ILE A 112 -9.27 1.58 12.40
C ILE A 112 -10.12 1.01 13.54
N THR A 113 -10.23 1.75 14.64
CA THR A 113 -10.99 1.30 15.82
C THR A 113 -12.36 1.97 15.83
N THR A 114 -12.67 2.75 16.87
CA THR A 114 -13.98 3.39 17.06
C THR A 114 -14.09 4.76 16.40
N LYS A 115 -12.97 5.40 16.06
CA LYS A 115 -12.93 6.62 15.24
C LYS A 115 -13.10 6.23 13.76
N ILE A 116 -14.32 6.42 13.25
CA ILE A 116 -14.68 6.14 11.86
C ILE A 116 -15.36 7.40 11.31
N ASP A 117 -14.72 8.02 10.33
CA ASP A 117 -15.18 9.26 9.71
C ASP A 117 -16.06 8.99 8.48
N LYS A 118 -15.79 7.90 7.75
CA LYS A 118 -16.63 7.39 6.66
C LYS A 118 -16.72 5.87 6.72
N GLU A 119 -17.84 5.31 6.31
CA GLU A 119 -18.05 3.86 6.28
C GLU A 119 -19.00 3.43 5.17
N HIS A 120 -18.91 2.15 4.79
CA HIS A 120 -19.92 1.54 3.94
C HIS A 120 -21.29 1.51 4.66
N PRO A 121 -22.40 1.95 4.04
CA PRO A 121 -23.70 2.12 4.73
C PRO A 121 -24.25 0.86 5.41
N ARG A 122 -23.95 -0.32 4.85
CA ARG A 122 -24.37 -1.62 5.40
C ARG A 122 -23.31 -2.35 6.24
N MET A 123 -22.14 -1.74 6.49
CA MET A 123 -21.02 -2.41 7.19
C MET A 123 -21.45 -2.96 8.56
N ARG A 124 -22.08 -2.10 9.37
CA ARG A 124 -22.49 -2.46 10.73
C ARG A 124 -23.64 -3.45 10.76
N GLU A 125 -24.59 -3.32 9.84
CA GLU A 125 -25.72 -4.25 9.68
C GLU A 125 -25.19 -5.64 9.32
N TYR A 126 -24.32 -5.72 8.31
CA TYR A 126 -23.69 -6.98 7.90
C TYR A 126 -22.93 -7.64 9.05
N ALA A 127 -22.13 -6.88 9.81
CA ALA A 127 -21.43 -7.42 10.97
C ALA A 127 -22.38 -8.01 12.04
N ARG A 128 -23.60 -7.46 12.21
CA ARG A 128 -24.63 -8.03 13.09
C ARG A 128 -25.23 -9.31 12.51
N GLU A 129 -25.53 -9.32 11.22
CA GLU A 129 -26.04 -10.50 10.51
C GLU A 129 -25.07 -11.69 10.61
N GLN A 130 -23.75 -11.42 10.55
CA GLN A 130 -22.71 -12.42 10.75
C GLN A 130 -22.45 -12.79 12.23
N GLY A 131 -23.12 -12.12 13.17
CA GLY A 131 -22.92 -12.31 14.62
C GLY A 131 -21.56 -11.82 15.14
N TRP A 132 -20.85 -10.97 14.40
CA TRP A 132 -19.54 -10.45 14.78
C TRP A 132 -19.61 -9.28 15.76
N TRP A 133 -20.73 -8.57 15.77
CA TRP A 133 -21.00 -7.45 16.66
C TRP A 133 -22.45 -7.48 17.11
N ASP A 134 -22.69 -7.33 18.41
CA ASP A 134 -24.03 -7.41 19.02
C ASP A 134 -24.70 -6.04 19.23
N GLY A 135 -24.02 -4.95 18.86
CA GLY A 135 -24.53 -3.60 19.03
C GLY A 135 -24.43 -3.03 20.45
N LYS A 136 -23.95 -3.80 21.44
CA LYS A 136 -23.91 -3.35 22.84
C LYS A 136 -22.69 -2.50 23.18
N VAL A 137 -21.58 -2.75 22.50
CA VAL A 137 -20.33 -1.97 22.63
C VAL A 137 -20.13 -1.07 21.42
N ALA A 138 -19.30 -0.03 21.56
CA ALA A 138 -18.92 0.82 20.44
C ALA A 138 -18.36 -0.02 19.29
N PHE A 139 -18.72 0.33 18.05
CA PHE A 139 -18.24 -0.39 16.87
C PHE A 139 -16.76 -0.08 16.64
N SER A 140 -15.90 -1.10 16.71
CA SER A 140 -14.48 -1.01 16.38
C SER A 140 -14.20 -1.85 15.14
N PHE A 141 -13.85 -1.23 13.99
CA PHE A 141 -13.68 -1.96 12.73
C PHE A 141 -12.62 -3.06 12.87
N ALA A 142 -11.47 -2.73 13.46
CA ALA A 142 -10.38 -3.65 13.70
C ALA A 142 -10.80 -4.83 14.60
N GLU A 143 -11.58 -4.62 15.66
CA GLU A 143 -12.00 -5.73 16.52
C GLU A 143 -13.08 -6.61 15.87
N VAL A 144 -14.02 -5.99 15.17
CA VAL A 144 -15.18 -6.68 14.58
C VAL A 144 -14.78 -7.49 13.35
N TYR A 145 -13.91 -6.95 12.50
CA TYR A 145 -13.51 -7.59 11.24
C TYR A 145 -12.20 -8.38 11.33
N SER A 146 -11.38 -8.26 12.37
CA SER A 146 -10.17 -9.08 12.50
C SER A 146 -10.46 -10.51 12.97
N PHE A 147 -9.56 -11.42 12.60
CA PHE A 147 -9.42 -12.69 13.30
C PHE A 147 -8.84 -12.47 14.69
N MET A 148 -9.23 -13.28 15.67
CA MET A 148 -8.71 -13.14 17.04
C MET A 148 -7.24 -13.57 17.18
N THR A 149 -6.74 -14.51 16.36
CA THR A 149 -5.36 -15.02 16.45
C THR A 149 -4.93 -15.69 15.14
N THR A 150 -3.95 -15.11 14.44
CA THR A 150 -3.16 -15.83 13.42
C THR A 150 -1.69 -15.43 13.54
N ALA A 151 -0.76 -16.33 13.22
CA ALA A 151 0.68 -16.05 13.25
C ALA A 151 1.07 -14.85 12.35
N ARG A 152 0.30 -14.61 11.27
CA ARG A 152 0.47 -13.43 10.40
C ARG A 152 0.12 -12.13 11.11
N ILE A 153 -0.95 -12.12 11.91
CA ILE A 153 -1.33 -10.95 12.73
C ILE A 153 -0.28 -10.69 13.81
N GLU A 154 0.29 -11.74 14.42
CA GLU A 154 1.36 -11.58 15.41
C GLU A 154 2.61 -10.92 14.81
N ALA A 155 3.06 -11.40 13.64
CA ALA A 155 4.18 -10.79 12.91
C ALA A 155 3.85 -9.36 12.41
N ALA A 156 2.63 -9.13 11.94
CA ALA A 156 2.14 -7.81 11.55
C ALA A 156 2.11 -6.83 12.72
N GLY A 157 1.73 -7.32 13.91
CA GLY A 157 1.71 -6.59 15.16
C GLY A 157 3.10 -6.12 15.57
N GLY A 158 4.13 -6.95 15.37
CA GLY A 158 5.53 -6.55 15.57
C GLY A 158 5.92 -5.32 14.75
N ARG A 159 5.75 -5.37 13.43
CA ARG A 159 6.07 -4.24 12.54
C ARG A 159 5.20 -3.02 12.78
N TYR A 160 3.91 -3.21 13.09
CA TYR A 160 3.01 -2.12 13.44
C TYR A 160 3.50 -1.39 14.71
N CYS A 161 3.81 -2.14 15.77
CA CYS A 161 4.29 -1.61 17.03
C CYS A 161 5.65 -0.93 16.88
N GLU A 162 6.59 -1.54 16.16
CA GLU A 162 7.91 -0.96 15.93
C GLU A 162 7.85 0.30 15.07
N GLY A 163 7.05 0.30 14.00
CA GLY A 163 6.81 1.50 13.19
C GLY A 163 6.24 2.63 14.02
N ARG A 164 5.27 2.33 14.90
CA ARG A 164 4.72 3.32 15.84
C ARG A 164 5.76 3.82 16.83
N ARG A 165 6.59 2.94 17.39
CA ARG A 165 7.67 3.28 18.33
C ARG A 165 8.69 4.22 17.69
N LEU A 166 9.12 3.92 16.46
CA LEU A 166 10.09 4.73 15.72
C LEU A 166 9.52 6.11 15.33
N LEU A 167 8.25 6.18 14.95
CA LEU A 167 7.56 7.44 14.68
C LEU A 167 7.39 8.29 15.95
N GLU A 168 6.98 7.69 17.08
CA GLU A 168 6.85 8.40 18.36
C GLU A 168 8.21 8.97 18.82
N LYS A 169 9.32 8.24 18.63
CA LYS A 169 10.67 8.72 18.95
C LYS A 169 11.03 10.02 18.21
N SER A 170 10.46 10.23 17.03
CA SER A 170 10.73 11.39 16.17
C SER A 170 9.58 12.40 16.14
N LYS A 171 8.60 12.26 17.05
CA LYS A 171 7.40 13.09 17.10
C LYS A 171 7.74 14.56 17.24
N GLY A 172 7.06 15.39 16.45
CA GLY A 172 7.31 16.83 16.38
C GLY A 172 8.47 17.21 15.45
N HIS A 173 9.27 16.25 14.97
CA HIS A 173 10.36 16.50 14.03
C HIS A 173 10.57 15.33 13.05
N ILE A 174 9.48 14.89 12.40
CA ILE A 174 9.55 13.87 11.35
C ILE A 174 9.99 14.54 10.04
N THR A 175 11.15 14.15 9.54
CA THR A 175 11.71 14.63 8.26
C THR A 175 11.68 13.51 7.21
N ALA A 176 12.01 13.85 5.96
CA ALA A 176 12.21 12.85 4.92
C ALA A 176 13.29 11.83 5.31
N GLU A 177 14.40 12.30 5.88
CA GLU A 177 15.50 11.45 6.35
C GLU A 177 15.06 10.53 7.49
N THR A 178 14.25 11.04 8.42
CA THR A 178 13.62 10.21 9.46
C THR A 178 12.85 9.05 8.84
N MET A 179 11.99 9.32 7.87
CA MET A 179 11.20 8.28 7.20
C MET A 179 12.07 7.31 6.40
N MET A 180 13.09 7.80 5.70
CA MET A 180 14.05 6.94 4.99
C MET A 180 14.79 6.01 5.95
N ASN A 181 15.21 6.50 7.12
CA ASN A 181 15.88 5.68 8.12
C ASN A 181 14.94 4.62 8.72
N ILE A 182 13.68 4.96 8.99
CA ILE A 182 12.66 3.98 9.42
C ILE A 182 12.48 2.88 8.37
N LEU A 183 12.39 3.25 7.10
CA LEU A 183 12.22 2.28 6.00
C LEU A 183 13.47 1.40 5.79
N ARG A 184 14.64 1.81 6.28
CA ARG A 184 15.89 1.05 6.23
C ARG A 184 16.04 0.07 7.39
N ASP A 185 15.29 0.26 8.45
CA ASP A 185 15.49 -0.42 9.73
C ASP A 185 15.12 -1.91 9.64
N LYS A 186 16.15 -2.77 9.67
CA LYS A 186 16.01 -4.24 9.61
C LYS A 186 15.62 -4.83 10.96
N GLU A 187 16.10 -4.25 12.06
CA GLU A 187 15.85 -4.76 13.41
C GLU A 187 14.37 -4.72 13.80
N SER A 188 13.64 -3.68 13.36
CA SER A 188 12.19 -3.55 13.51
C SER A 188 11.38 -4.48 12.62
N GLY A 189 12.04 -5.12 11.63
CA GLY A 189 11.39 -5.88 10.57
C GLY A 189 10.68 -5.03 9.51
N ILE A 190 10.77 -3.69 9.55
CA ILE A 190 10.16 -2.82 8.53
C ILE A 190 10.83 -3.03 7.18
N ASN A 191 12.16 -3.05 7.15
CA ASN A 191 12.92 -3.53 5.99
C ASN A 191 12.92 -5.06 6.01
N MET A 192 12.05 -5.68 5.23
CA MET A 192 11.84 -7.12 5.23
C MET A 192 12.91 -7.85 4.41
N GLU A 193 13.39 -8.96 4.96
CA GLU A 193 14.34 -9.89 4.32
C GLU A 193 13.75 -11.31 4.22
N GLY A 194 14.32 -12.14 3.35
CA GLY A 194 13.91 -13.54 3.17
C GLY A 194 12.86 -13.72 2.08
N MET A 195 11.86 -14.57 2.34
CA MET A 195 10.84 -14.96 1.34
C MET A 195 10.02 -13.76 0.81
N PHE A 196 9.78 -12.76 1.66
CA PHE A 196 9.10 -11.52 1.30
C PHE A 196 10.07 -10.35 1.53
N MET A 197 10.93 -10.10 0.56
CA MET A 197 11.91 -9.01 0.61
C MET A 197 11.24 -7.67 0.26
N THR A 198 11.62 -6.58 0.95
CA THR A 198 11.22 -5.23 0.55
C THR A 198 11.75 -4.92 -0.86
N THR A 199 10.83 -4.80 -1.83
CA THR A 199 11.17 -4.62 -3.27
C THR A 199 11.35 -3.16 -3.68
N GLY A 200 10.94 -2.23 -2.82
CA GLY A 200 11.12 -0.80 -3.01
C GLY A 200 10.56 0.01 -1.84
N SER A 201 11.01 1.26 -1.73
CA SER A 201 10.57 2.19 -0.69
C SER A 201 10.32 3.57 -1.28
N MET A 202 9.33 4.28 -0.73
CA MET A 202 8.93 5.62 -1.16
C MET A 202 8.79 6.55 0.06
N VAL A 203 9.25 7.78 -0.07
CA VAL A 203 8.98 8.87 0.88
C VAL A 203 8.52 10.08 0.10
N SER A 204 7.37 10.66 0.43
CA SER A 204 6.87 11.88 -0.21
C SER A 204 6.86 13.02 0.78
N VAL A 205 7.38 14.17 0.37
CA VAL A 205 7.34 15.43 1.11
C VAL A 205 6.42 16.39 0.37
N LEU A 206 5.30 16.74 0.99
CA LEU A 206 4.25 17.56 0.40
C LEU A 206 4.14 18.87 1.19
N PRO A 207 4.78 19.98 0.75
CA PRO A 207 4.66 21.26 1.44
C PRO A 207 3.21 21.75 1.45
N LYS A 208 2.77 22.40 2.54
CA LYS A 208 1.45 23.08 2.56
C LYS A 208 1.43 24.29 1.62
N ASP A 209 2.57 24.96 1.47
CA ASP A 209 2.75 26.02 0.49
C ASP A 209 2.71 25.44 -0.92
N GLN A 210 1.67 25.81 -1.67
CA GLN A 210 1.43 25.33 -3.03
C GLN A 210 2.46 25.87 -4.04
N SER A 211 3.20 26.94 -3.70
CA SER A 211 4.28 27.45 -4.54
C SER A 211 5.51 26.54 -4.54
N LEU A 212 5.64 25.68 -3.52
CA LEU A 212 6.74 24.72 -3.41
C LEU A 212 6.33 23.36 -4.03
N PRO A 213 7.19 22.76 -4.86
CA PRO A 213 6.92 21.44 -5.41
C PRO A 213 6.93 20.38 -4.29
N GLY A 214 6.10 19.34 -4.43
CA GLY A 214 6.31 18.13 -3.65
C GLY A 214 7.50 17.35 -4.19
N VAL A 215 8.18 16.65 -3.30
CA VAL A 215 9.35 15.83 -3.64
C VAL A 215 9.07 14.40 -3.25
N HIS A 216 9.13 13.50 -4.21
CA HIS A 216 8.85 12.08 -4.04
C HIS A 216 10.14 11.30 -4.22
N TYR A 217 10.59 10.63 -3.18
CA TYR A 217 11.81 9.85 -3.17
C TYR A 217 11.50 8.38 -3.34
N PHE A 218 12.23 7.69 -4.21
CA PHE A 218 12.03 6.25 -4.43
C PHE A 218 13.36 5.51 -4.49
N THR A 219 13.42 4.31 -3.92
CA THR A 219 14.56 3.41 -4.12
C THR A 219 14.52 2.76 -5.50
N ALA A 220 13.35 2.40 -6.01
CA ALA A 220 13.16 1.65 -7.27
C ALA A 220 14.04 0.38 -7.39
N THR A 221 14.52 -0.12 -6.26
CA THR A 221 15.33 -1.32 -6.08
C THR A 221 15.00 -1.91 -4.70
N PRO A 222 15.16 -3.24 -4.53
CA PRO A 222 15.03 -3.89 -3.23
C PRO A 222 16.05 -3.41 -2.20
N ASP A 223 15.84 -3.83 -0.95
CA ASP A 223 16.71 -3.52 0.19
C ASP A 223 17.02 -2.01 0.34
N PRO A 224 16.10 -1.23 0.94
CA PRO A 224 16.31 0.19 1.20
C PRO A 224 17.59 0.53 1.98
N GLU A 225 18.14 -0.41 2.77
CA GLU A 225 19.41 -0.22 3.50
C GLU A 225 20.55 0.06 2.51
N ARG A 226 20.61 -0.70 1.43
CA ARG A 226 21.65 -0.62 0.40
C ARG A 226 21.27 0.30 -0.77
N SER A 227 20.01 0.74 -0.81
CA SER A 227 19.47 1.54 -1.91
C SER A 227 19.52 3.05 -1.66
N VAL A 228 19.65 3.79 -2.75
CA VAL A 228 19.58 5.26 -2.75
C VAL A 228 18.16 5.73 -3.04
N PHE A 229 17.66 6.63 -2.20
CA PHE A 229 16.41 7.36 -2.41
C PHE A 229 16.62 8.45 -3.46
N LYS A 230 16.09 8.23 -4.66
CA LYS A 230 16.19 9.17 -5.80
C LYS A 230 15.02 10.15 -5.78
N PRO A 231 15.25 11.46 -5.81
CA PRO A 231 14.18 12.45 -5.83
C PRO A 231 13.50 12.50 -7.20
N PHE A 232 12.19 12.68 -7.17
CA PHE A 232 11.34 12.92 -8.31
C PHE A 232 10.39 14.08 -7.99
N ILE A 233 10.24 14.99 -8.95
CA ILE A 233 9.36 16.16 -8.85
C ILE A 233 8.48 16.16 -10.10
N PHE A 234 7.16 16.27 -9.91
CA PHE A 234 6.24 16.46 -11.01
C PHE A 234 6.45 17.85 -11.62
N VAL A 235 6.68 17.88 -12.93
CA VAL A 235 6.83 19.11 -13.73
C VAL A 235 5.99 18.96 -14.99
N ALA A 236 5.60 20.09 -15.58
CA ALA A 236 4.97 20.09 -16.90
C ALA A 236 5.89 19.42 -17.93
N ASP A 237 5.29 18.72 -18.90
CA ASP A 237 6.00 18.08 -20.02
C ASP A 237 7.12 17.11 -19.60
N ILE A 238 6.87 16.32 -18.55
CA ILE A 238 7.85 15.33 -18.10
C ILE A 238 8.15 14.32 -19.22
N LYS A 239 9.42 14.20 -19.58
CA LYS A 239 9.85 13.21 -20.58
C LYS A 239 10.01 11.85 -19.91
N PRO A 240 9.35 10.80 -20.41
CA PRO A 240 9.57 9.45 -19.90
C PRO A 240 11.05 9.09 -20.01
N LEU A 241 11.62 8.57 -18.92
CA LEU A 241 12.96 8.00 -18.98
C LEU A 241 12.81 6.55 -19.45
N ASN A 242 13.39 6.20 -20.60
CA ASN A 242 13.27 4.85 -21.16
C ASN A 242 13.69 3.75 -20.17
N HIS A 243 14.61 4.05 -19.25
CA HIS A 243 15.07 3.15 -18.20
C HIS A 243 14.22 3.15 -16.93
N THR A 244 13.03 3.76 -16.95
CA THR A 244 12.04 3.70 -15.86
C THR A 244 10.68 3.20 -16.34
N CYS A 245 10.57 2.83 -17.61
CA CYS A 245 9.36 2.26 -18.18
C CYS A 245 9.36 0.73 -17.99
N SER A 246 8.25 0.19 -17.51
CA SER A 246 8.04 -1.26 -17.50
C SER A 246 8.13 -1.83 -18.93
N PRO A 247 8.64 -3.06 -19.12
CA PRO A 247 8.63 -3.72 -20.41
C PRO A 247 7.22 -3.77 -21.02
N CYS A 248 7.11 -3.45 -22.31
CA CYS A 248 5.87 -3.57 -23.07
C CYS A 248 5.98 -4.73 -24.05
N PHE A 249 5.05 -5.67 -23.99
CA PHE A 249 5.03 -6.86 -24.85
C PHE A 249 4.13 -6.69 -26.08
N GLY A 250 3.64 -5.49 -26.36
CA GLY A 250 2.83 -5.21 -27.55
C GLY A 250 1.58 -6.09 -27.62
N GLU A 251 1.36 -6.74 -28.77
CA GLU A 251 0.26 -7.69 -28.97
C GLU A 251 0.50 -9.05 -28.31
N ASP A 252 1.73 -9.33 -27.90
CA ASP A 252 2.08 -10.57 -27.22
C ASP A 252 1.82 -10.56 -25.71
N ASP A 253 1.45 -9.40 -25.14
CA ASP A 253 1.14 -9.30 -23.72
C ASP A 253 -0.01 -10.25 -23.35
N PRO A 254 0.18 -11.16 -22.38
CA PRO A 254 -0.85 -12.11 -21.96
C PRO A 254 -2.16 -11.45 -21.52
N VAL A 255 -2.14 -10.18 -21.12
CA VAL A 255 -3.35 -9.43 -20.75
C VAL A 255 -4.27 -9.17 -21.95
N LYS A 256 -3.72 -9.14 -23.18
CA LYS A 256 -4.47 -8.90 -24.42
C LYS A 256 -5.01 -10.19 -25.06
N LYS A 257 -4.48 -11.35 -24.68
CA LYS A 257 -4.88 -12.66 -25.22
C LYS A 257 -6.15 -13.16 -24.51
N LYS A 258 -6.98 -13.93 -25.22
CA LYS A 258 -8.17 -14.57 -24.66
C LYS A 258 -8.06 -16.09 -24.81
N PRO A 259 -8.12 -16.88 -23.72
CA PRO A 259 -8.17 -16.44 -22.31
C PRO A 259 -6.91 -15.67 -21.87
N ARG A 260 -7.04 -14.80 -20.85
CA ARG A 260 -5.93 -13.97 -20.35
C ARG A 260 -4.89 -14.81 -19.60
N PHE A 261 -3.68 -14.27 -19.47
CA PHE A 261 -2.62 -14.79 -18.58
C PHE A 261 -2.18 -16.24 -18.82
N GLN A 262 -2.33 -16.74 -20.05
CA GLN A 262 -1.90 -18.11 -20.42
C GLN A 262 -0.38 -18.27 -20.52
N THR A 263 0.36 -17.17 -20.55
CA THR A 263 1.82 -17.15 -20.58
C THR A 263 2.36 -16.16 -19.53
N LYS A 264 3.54 -16.43 -18.99
CA LYS A 264 4.22 -15.61 -17.98
C LYS A 264 5.51 -15.02 -18.59
N PRO A 265 5.45 -13.86 -19.27
CA PRO A 265 6.65 -13.24 -19.83
C PRO A 265 7.55 -12.75 -18.71
N ASP A 266 8.88 -12.77 -18.93
CA ASP A 266 9.81 -12.19 -17.96
C ASP A 266 9.64 -10.66 -17.93
N ARG A 267 8.99 -10.16 -16.88
CA ARG A 267 8.73 -8.73 -16.67
C ARG A 267 9.85 -8.03 -15.90
N LYS A 268 10.98 -8.70 -15.60
CA LYS A 268 12.09 -8.09 -14.84
C LYS A 268 12.61 -6.84 -15.52
N HIS A 269 12.62 -5.74 -14.78
CA HIS A 269 13.12 -4.47 -15.26
C HIS A 269 14.66 -4.48 -15.36
N PRO A 270 15.29 -3.84 -16.37
CA PRO A 270 16.75 -3.84 -16.53
C PRO A 270 17.55 -3.33 -15.31
N LEU A 271 16.99 -2.40 -14.53
CA LEU A 271 17.63 -1.94 -13.28
C LEU A 271 17.65 -3.02 -12.20
N PHE A 272 16.59 -3.84 -12.11
CA PHE A 272 16.52 -4.96 -11.17
C PHE A 272 17.59 -6.01 -11.50
N ILE A 273 17.69 -6.38 -12.78
CA ILE A 273 18.72 -7.34 -13.26
C ILE A 273 20.13 -6.86 -12.90
N LYS A 274 20.43 -5.57 -13.07
CA LYS A 274 21.72 -4.99 -12.68
C LYS A 274 21.94 -5.00 -11.18
N HIS A 275 20.89 -4.72 -10.40
CA HIS A 275 20.96 -4.73 -8.94
C HIS A 275 21.25 -6.14 -8.41
N ASP A 276 20.58 -7.18 -8.94
CA ASP A 276 20.82 -8.58 -8.57
C ASP A 276 22.29 -8.98 -8.75
N VAL A 277 22.91 -8.58 -9.85
CA VAL A 277 24.34 -8.84 -10.10
C VAL A 277 25.22 -8.15 -9.06
N VAL A 278 24.94 -6.89 -8.73
CA VAL A 278 25.71 -6.15 -7.73
C VAL A 278 25.52 -6.74 -6.33
N ALA A 279 24.29 -7.12 -5.96
CA ALA A 279 23.99 -7.75 -4.68
C ALA A 279 24.78 -9.07 -4.52
N ALA A 280 24.79 -9.93 -5.54
CA ALA A 280 25.54 -11.17 -5.54
C ALA A 280 27.06 -10.96 -5.38
N ILE A 281 27.62 -9.92 -6.02
CA ILE A 281 29.04 -9.55 -5.85
C ILE A 281 29.31 -9.15 -4.40
N ILE A 282 28.51 -8.25 -3.82
CA ILE A 282 28.67 -7.78 -2.44
C ILE A 282 28.63 -8.95 -1.46
N ASP A 283 27.66 -9.85 -1.61
CA ASP A 283 27.49 -10.97 -0.69
C ASP A 283 28.61 -12.01 -0.84
N SER A 284 29.20 -12.16 -2.03
CA SER A 284 30.38 -13.04 -2.25
C SER A 284 31.70 -12.47 -1.70
N THR A 285 31.73 -11.17 -1.39
CA THR A 285 32.92 -10.46 -0.86
C THR A 285 32.88 -10.24 0.67
N ARG A 286 31.85 -10.74 1.35
CA ARG A 286 31.74 -10.77 2.82
C ARG A 286 32.26 -12.09 3.38
#